data_AF-A0A925V7B6-F1
#
_entry.id   AF-A0A925V7B6-F1
#
_cell.length_a   1.000
_cell.length_b   1.000
_cell.length_c   1.000
_cell.angle_alpha   90.00
_cell.angle_beta   90.00
_cell.angle_gamma   90.00
#
_symmetry.space_group_name_H-M   'P 1'
#
loop_
_entity.id
_entity.type
_entity.pdbx_description
1 polymer ?
#
loop_
_entity_poly.entity_id
_entity_poly.type
_entity_poly.pdbx_seq_one_letter_code
_entity_poly.pdbx_strand_id
1 'polypeptide(L)'
;MRRRIDDKRGGLTERTRKDIDGWYEYLRVERPIGASDLPHWVLDQFTDANGEIGRFVVVWTRGSKTDYRNVKRIHDAYASIETHEEPVVLAADFFVIPEVYEAISNDGPRVMALSFVVMLITSIATFRALAAGVAAALMVPFSITALLGIMYTLGWKLDFFNVIALPLLVGMGEDSALHVIARYREEGRGRLGLAVRETGGAIFMTAWTTICGFGAILSANHRGLQSLAWVSVIGVALVFVTAVLVLPALIIVSERFRKRPPAQP
;
A
#
# COMPACT_ATOMS: atom_id res chain seq x y z
N MET A 1 36.98 24.16 -22.29
CA MET A 1 38.11 23.59 -21.53
C MET A 1 39.43 24.30 -21.84
N ARG A 2 39.90 24.31 -23.11
CA ARG A 2 41.14 24.97 -23.56
C ARG A 2 41.36 26.39 -23.02
N ARG A 3 40.37 27.27 -23.18
CA ARG A 3 40.40 28.65 -22.65
C ARG A 3 40.68 28.74 -21.14
N ARG A 4 40.10 27.83 -20.33
CA ARG A 4 40.32 27.78 -18.87
C ARG A 4 41.74 27.33 -18.50
N ILE A 5 42.37 26.52 -19.36
CA ILE A 5 43.74 26.05 -19.17
C ILE A 5 44.71 27.17 -19.55
N ASP A 6 44.45 27.86 -20.67
CA ASP A 6 45.24 29.01 -21.12
C ASP A 6 45.26 30.13 -20.06
N ASP A 7 44.10 30.47 -19.48
CA ASP A 7 43.98 31.51 -18.44
C ASP A 7 44.78 31.20 -17.16
N LYS A 8 45.00 29.92 -16.84
CA LYS A 8 45.72 29.49 -15.63
C LYS A 8 47.18 29.11 -15.89
N ARG A 9 47.64 29.14 -17.14
CA ARG A 9 48.96 28.61 -17.57
C ARG A 9 50.15 29.31 -16.93
N GLY A 10 50.01 30.60 -16.60
CA GLY A 10 51.03 31.39 -15.92
C GLY A 10 51.30 30.97 -14.47
N GLY A 11 50.31 30.33 -13.80
CA GLY A 11 50.43 29.87 -12.42
C GLY A 11 50.81 28.39 -12.26
N LEU A 12 51.04 27.67 -13.36
CA LEU A 12 51.36 26.24 -13.33
C LEU A 12 52.87 26.01 -13.26
N THR A 13 53.26 25.03 -12.44
CA THR A 13 54.63 24.50 -12.39
C THR A 13 55.06 23.91 -13.73
N GLU A 14 56.36 23.95 -14.01
CA GLU A 14 56.95 23.54 -15.29
C GLU A 14 56.64 22.08 -15.67
N ARG A 15 56.63 21.18 -14.68
CA ARG A 15 56.22 19.78 -14.84
C ARG A 15 54.77 19.66 -15.30
N THR A 16 53.86 20.39 -14.65
CA THR A 16 52.42 20.40 -14.96
C THR A 16 52.15 21.01 -16.33
N ARG A 17 52.92 22.02 -16.73
CA ARG A 17 52.82 22.61 -18.07
C ARG A 17 53.18 21.58 -19.14
N LYS A 18 54.25 20.81 -18.92
CA LYS A 18 54.69 19.74 -19.84
C LYS A 18 53.66 18.61 -19.94
N ASP A 19 53.06 18.21 -18.83
CA ASP A 19 52.00 17.19 -18.82
C ASP A 19 50.75 17.65 -19.57
N ILE A 20 50.36 18.92 -19.40
CA ILE A 20 49.19 19.53 -20.08
C ILE A 20 49.46 19.79 -21.56
N ASP A 21 50.68 20.15 -21.96
CA ASP A 21 51.04 20.38 -23.37
C ASP A 21 50.77 19.12 -24.23
N GLY A 22 50.97 17.91 -23.67
CA GLY A 22 50.57 16.65 -24.32
C GLY A 22 49.06 16.46 -24.45
N TRP A 23 48.26 17.15 -23.64
CA TRP A 23 46.79 17.04 -23.67
C TRP A 23 46.14 18.02 -24.65
N TYR A 24 46.87 19.05 -25.10
CA TYR A 24 46.35 20.02 -26.07
C TYR A 24 46.01 19.39 -27.41
N GLU A 25 46.66 18.29 -27.79
CA GLU A 25 46.32 17.52 -28.99
C GLU A 25 44.89 16.97 -28.93
N TYR A 26 44.50 16.39 -27.80
CA TYR A 26 43.15 15.88 -27.56
C TYR A 26 42.09 16.97 -27.33
N LEU A 27 42.51 18.22 -27.12
CA LEU A 27 41.63 19.38 -26.96
C LEU A 27 41.42 20.17 -28.26
N ARG A 28 42.00 19.72 -29.38
CA ARG A 28 41.77 20.29 -30.71
C ARG A 28 40.43 19.78 -31.25
N VAL A 29 39.42 20.62 -31.18
CA VAL A 29 38.13 20.39 -31.83
C VAL A 29 38.18 21.03 -33.21
N GLU A 30 38.42 20.23 -34.25
CA GLU A 30 38.54 20.71 -35.64
C GLU A 30 37.20 21.07 -36.27
N ARG A 31 36.11 20.42 -35.83
CA ARG A 31 34.74 20.69 -36.26
C ARG A 31 33.77 20.53 -35.08
N PRO A 32 32.58 21.17 -35.12
CA PRO A 32 31.53 20.90 -34.13
C PRO A 32 31.21 19.40 -34.08
N ILE A 33 31.09 18.86 -32.87
CA ILE A 33 30.75 17.45 -32.65
C ILE A 33 29.26 17.26 -32.99
N GLY A 34 28.97 16.39 -33.95
CA GLY A 34 27.61 16.00 -34.34
C GLY A 34 27.16 14.70 -33.68
N ALA A 35 25.89 14.33 -33.87
CA ALA A 35 25.35 13.07 -33.35
C ALA A 35 26.12 11.85 -33.87
N SER A 36 26.53 11.86 -35.14
CA SER A 36 27.31 10.76 -35.76
C SER A 36 28.72 10.60 -35.21
N ASP A 37 29.24 11.57 -34.45
CA ASP A 37 30.55 11.49 -33.79
C ASP A 37 30.46 10.83 -32.40
N LEU A 38 29.25 10.57 -31.90
CA LEU A 38 29.03 9.95 -30.60
C LEU A 38 29.22 8.42 -30.67
N PRO A 39 29.76 7.79 -29.61
CA PRO A 39 29.82 6.34 -29.53
C PRO A 39 28.43 5.68 -29.62
N HIS A 40 28.36 4.47 -30.17
CA HIS A 40 27.12 3.70 -30.32
C HIS A 40 26.36 3.57 -29.00
N TRP A 41 27.03 3.29 -27.88
CA TRP A 41 26.38 3.18 -26.56
C TRP A 41 25.72 4.47 -26.06
N VAL A 42 26.11 5.64 -26.58
CA VAL A 42 25.41 6.91 -26.33
C VAL A 42 24.21 7.01 -27.25
N LEU A 43 24.41 6.77 -28.55
CA LEU A 43 23.37 6.85 -29.56
C LEU A 43 22.21 5.90 -29.26
N ASP A 44 22.50 4.68 -28.84
CA ASP A 44 21.52 3.67 -28.45
C ASP A 44 20.57 4.15 -27.34
N GLN A 45 21.05 5.01 -26.43
CA GLN A 45 20.23 5.60 -25.37
C GLN A 45 19.33 6.74 -25.83
N PHE A 46 19.49 7.23 -27.07
CA PHE A 46 18.72 8.34 -27.67
C PHE A 46 18.03 7.94 -28.98
N THR A 47 18.03 6.64 -29.31
CA THR A 47 17.47 6.08 -30.54
C THR A 47 16.14 5.39 -30.21
N ASP A 48 15.10 5.67 -30.98
CA ASP A 48 13.79 5.04 -30.82
C ASP A 48 13.76 3.60 -31.36
N ALA A 49 12.65 2.90 -31.18
CA ALA A 49 12.47 1.53 -31.67
C ALA A 49 12.57 1.40 -33.21
N ASN A 50 12.42 2.50 -33.96
CA ASN A 50 12.51 2.55 -35.41
C ASN A 50 13.91 2.96 -35.90
N GLY A 51 14.86 3.26 -35.01
CA GLY A 51 16.20 3.71 -35.36
C GLY A 51 16.36 5.22 -35.52
N GLU A 52 15.35 6.02 -35.15
CA GLU A 52 15.40 7.48 -35.25
C GLU A 52 15.93 8.13 -33.96
N ILE A 53 16.85 9.09 -34.10
CA ILE A 53 17.47 9.81 -32.98
C ILE A 53 16.66 11.05 -32.61
N GLY A 54 16.42 11.28 -31.31
CA GLY A 54 15.97 12.57 -30.80
C GLY A 54 14.46 12.78 -30.69
N ARG A 55 13.67 11.69 -30.67
CA ARG A 55 12.20 11.75 -30.49
C ARG A 55 11.72 11.88 -29.04
N PHE A 56 12.62 11.87 -28.06
CA PHE A 56 12.26 12.03 -26.65
C PHE A 56 13.17 13.00 -25.93
N VAL A 57 12.62 13.68 -24.94
CA VAL A 57 13.31 14.67 -24.11
C VAL A 57 13.43 14.12 -22.70
N VAL A 58 14.65 14.09 -22.18
CA VAL A 58 14.91 13.70 -20.78
C VAL A 58 14.89 14.96 -19.91
N VAL A 59 13.90 15.05 -19.02
CA VAL A 59 13.78 16.16 -18.06
C VAL A 59 14.33 15.74 -16.71
N TRP A 60 15.39 16.40 -16.26
CA TRP A 60 15.96 16.19 -14.93
C TRP A 60 15.32 17.13 -13.91
N THR A 61 14.54 16.56 -12.99
CA THR A 61 13.88 17.32 -11.93
C THR A 61 14.75 17.36 -10.66
N ARG A 62 14.66 18.47 -9.92
CA ARG A 62 15.27 18.59 -8.59
C ARG A 62 14.26 18.20 -7.51
N GLY A 63 14.74 17.56 -6.45
CA GLY A 63 13.94 17.18 -5.29
C GLY A 63 13.92 15.67 -5.05
N SER A 64 13.27 15.27 -3.95
CA SER A 64 13.14 13.84 -3.61
C SER A 64 12.16 13.15 -4.56
N LYS A 65 12.60 12.04 -5.14
CA LYS A 65 11.76 11.16 -5.96
C LYS A 65 10.97 10.14 -5.14
N THR A 66 11.18 10.09 -3.82
CA THR A 66 10.48 9.18 -2.91
C THR A 66 9.40 9.88 -2.08
N ASP A 67 9.35 11.21 -2.12
CA ASP A 67 8.31 12.00 -1.47
C ASP A 67 7.12 12.16 -2.40
N TYR A 68 5.99 11.54 -2.04
CA TYR A 68 4.72 11.65 -2.76
C TYR A 68 4.36 13.10 -3.09
N ARG A 69 4.54 14.06 -2.16
CA ARG A 69 4.13 15.45 -2.40
C ARG A 69 4.97 16.15 -3.45
N ASN A 70 6.26 15.79 -3.52
CA ASN A 70 7.16 16.35 -4.51
C ASN A 70 6.92 15.72 -5.88
N VAL A 71 6.81 14.38 -5.89
CA VAL A 71 6.54 13.61 -7.09
C VAL A 71 5.18 13.98 -7.70
N LYS A 72 4.14 14.10 -6.89
CA LYS A 72 2.81 14.52 -7.35
C LYS A 72 2.84 15.92 -7.95
N ARG A 73 3.58 16.87 -7.37
CA ARG A 73 3.75 18.20 -7.97
C ARG A 73 4.40 18.15 -9.35
N ILE A 74 5.38 17.27 -9.54
CA ILE A 74 6.03 17.07 -10.84
C ILE A 74 5.05 16.39 -11.80
N HIS A 75 4.35 15.35 -11.36
CA HIS A 75 3.33 14.66 -12.13
C HIS A 75 2.26 15.65 -12.59
N ASP A 76 1.60 16.37 -11.69
CA ASP A 76 0.53 17.31 -12.01
C ASP A 76 0.99 18.45 -12.94
N ALA A 77 2.27 18.84 -12.89
CA ALA A 77 2.83 19.89 -13.74
C ALA A 77 3.24 19.41 -15.14
N TYR A 78 3.55 18.12 -15.31
CA TYR A 78 4.19 17.58 -16.52
C TYR A 78 3.54 16.31 -17.08
N ALA A 79 2.48 15.78 -16.46
CA ALA A 79 1.83 14.53 -16.88
C ALA A 79 1.25 14.60 -18.29
N SER A 80 0.75 15.77 -18.70
CA SER A 80 0.32 16.04 -20.06
C SER A 80 0.99 17.31 -20.56
N ILE A 81 1.96 17.15 -21.46
CA ILE A 81 2.48 18.28 -22.24
C ILE A 81 1.75 18.25 -23.58
N GLU A 82 0.85 19.21 -23.79
CA GLU A 82 0.25 19.43 -25.09
C GLU A 82 1.28 20.08 -26.01
N THR A 83 1.73 19.35 -27.04
CA THR A 83 2.47 19.93 -28.16
C THR A 83 1.53 20.28 -29.30
N HIS A 84 1.98 21.17 -30.19
CA HIS A 84 1.17 21.69 -31.30
C HIS A 84 0.60 20.64 -32.25
N GLU A 85 1.18 19.44 -32.29
CA GLU A 85 0.81 18.40 -33.25
C GLU A 85 0.14 17.19 -32.58
N GLU A 86 0.59 16.75 -31.40
CA GLU A 86 0.01 15.61 -30.66
C GLU A 86 0.24 15.72 -29.14
N PRO A 87 -0.56 15.04 -28.30
CA PRO A 87 -0.27 14.88 -26.88
C PRO A 87 0.94 13.95 -26.68
N VAL A 88 1.98 14.43 -26.00
CA VAL A 88 3.16 13.62 -25.68
C VAL A 88 2.93 12.87 -24.36
N VAL A 89 3.11 11.55 -24.40
CA VAL A 89 3.03 10.69 -23.20
C VAL A 89 4.33 10.83 -22.41
N LEU A 90 4.23 11.32 -21.17
CA LEU A 90 5.37 11.35 -20.25
C LEU A 90 5.47 10.01 -19.50
N ALA A 91 6.67 9.46 -19.41
CA ALA A 91 6.95 8.25 -18.62
C ALA A 91 8.06 8.52 -17.61
N ALA A 92 7.81 8.17 -16.35
CA ALA A 92 8.80 8.23 -15.29
C ALA A 92 8.57 7.10 -14.28
N ASP A 93 9.64 6.45 -13.84
CA ASP A 93 9.62 5.39 -12.82
C ASP A 93 8.97 5.87 -11.51
N PHE A 94 9.22 7.12 -11.13
CA PHE A 94 8.68 7.69 -9.90
C PHE A 94 7.19 8.07 -9.98
N PHE A 95 6.56 8.12 -11.16
CA PHE A 95 5.12 8.39 -11.29
C PHE A 95 4.22 7.25 -10.78
N VAL A 96 4.78 6.07 -10.62
CA VAL A 96 4.05 4.94 -10.02
C VAL A 96 3.62 5.25 -8.57
N ILE A 97 4.40 6.02 -7.81
CA ILE A 97 4.10 6.33 -6.40
C ILE A 97 2.77 7.10 -6.26
N PRO A 98 2.55 8.24 -6.94
CA PRO A 98 1.31 8.98 -6.81
C PRO A 98 0.11 8.23 -7.37
N GLU A 99 0.26 7.49 -8.48
CA GLU A 99 -0.81 6.66 -9.04
C GLU A 99 -1.29 5.59 -8.05
N VAL A 100 -0.34 4.84 -7.47
CA VAL A 100 -0.66 3.82 -6.46
C VAL A 100 -1.28 4.44 -5.21
N TYR A 101 -0.75 5.59 -4.77
CA TYR A 101 -1.33 6.31 -3.63
C TYR A 101 -2.76 6.75 -3.89
N GLU A 102 -3.04 7.32 -5.06
CA GLU A 102 -4.37 7.77 -5.44
C GLU A 102 -5.35 6.61 -5.59
N ALA A 103 -4.92 5.51 -6.20
CA ALA A 103 -5.73 4.28 -6.27
C ALA A 103 -6.11 3.80 -4.86
N ILE A 104 -5.15 3.70 -3.94
CA ILE A 104 -5.41 3.27 -2.56
C ILE A 104 -6.31 4.28 -1.82
N SER A 105 -6.06 5.57 -1.97
CA SER A 105 -6.81 6.61 -1.26
C SER A 105 -8.23 6.81 -1.78
N ASN A 106 -8.47 6.64 -3.09
CA ASN A 106 -9.78 6.84 -3.70
C ASN A 106 -10.60 5.55 -3.72
N ASP A 107 -9.97 4.43 -4.08
CA ASP A 107 -10.68 3.15 -4.25
C ASP A 107 -10.70 2.34 -2.95
N GLY A 108 -9.68 2.44 -2.11
CA GLY A 108 -9.60 1.71 -0.84
C GLY A 108 -10.85 1.89 0.05
N PRO A 109 -11.28 3.12 0.37
CA PRO A 109 -12.50 3.33 1.15
C PRO A 109 -13.77 2.79 0.48
N ARG A 110 -13.86 2.88 -0.85
CA ARG A 110 -15.02 2.37 -1.62
C ARG A 110 -15.07 0.85 -1.58
N VAL A 111 -13.94 0.18 -1.78
CA VAL A 111 -13.81 -1.28 -1.70
C VAL A 111 -14.14 -1.75 -0.29
N MET A 112 -13.56 -1.12 0.74
CA MET A 112 -13.85 -1.45 2.15
C MET A 112 -15.33 -1.31 2.49
N ALA A 113 -15.96 -0.19 2.10
CA ALA A 113 -17.38 0.05 2.34
C ALA A 113 -18.26 -0.95 1.58
N LEU A 114 -17.97 -1.20 0.31
CA LEU A 114 -18.71 -2.16 -0.51
C LEU A 114 -18.59 -3.58 0.05
N SER A 115 -17.37 -4.02 0.40
CA SER A 115 -17.13 -5.30 1.05
C SER A 115 -17.95 -5.40 2.34
N PHE A 116 -17.88 -4.41 3.23
CA PHE A 116 -18.63 -4.41 4.48
C PHE A 116 -20.15 -4.48 4.27
N VAL A 117 -20.69 -3.77 3.27
CA VAL A 117 -22.12 -3.81 2.94
C VAL A 117 -22.54 -5.18 2.40
N VAL A 118 -21.76 -5.74 1.47
CA VAL A 118 -22.04 -7.08 0.89
C VAL A 118 -21.99 -8.16 1.97
N MET A 119 -20.99 -8.08 2.85
CA MET A 119 -20.83 -8.92 4.02
C MET A 119 -22.06 -8.81 4.95
N LEU A 120 -22.43 -7.60 5.37
CA LEU A 120 -23.63 -7.38 6.18
C LEU A 120 -24.89 -7.98 5.54
N ILE A 121 -25.10 -7.76 4.24
CA ILE A 121 -26.27 -8.30 3.51
C ILE A 121 -26.25 -9.82 3.49
N THR A 122 -25.10 -10.43 3.18
CA THR A 122 -24.97 -11.89 3.12
C THR A 122 -25.12 -12.53 4.50
N SER A 123 -24.58 -11.92 5.56
CA SER A 123 -24.78 -12.34 6.94
C SER A 123 -26.26 -12.30 7.37
N ILE A 124 -26.96 -11.20 7.06
CA ILE A 124 -28.40 -11.07 7.30
C ILE A 124 -29.20 -12.12 6.50
N ALA A 125 -28.84 -12.33 5.23
CA ALA A 125 -29.52 -13.29 4.36
C ALA A 125 -29.33 -14.74 4.85
N THR A 126 -28.12 -15.11 5.25
CA THR A 126 -27.77 -16.45 5.76
C THR A 126 -28.55 -16.78 7.04
N PHE A 127 -28.61 -15.87 8.00
CA PHE A 127 -29.28 -16.14 9.26
C PHE A 127 -30.76 -15.74 9.27
N ARG A 128 -31.23 -14.99 8.28
CA ARG A 128 -32.59 -14.40 8.23
C ARG A 128 -32.94 -13.63 9.52
N ALA A 129 -31.93 -12.99 10.12
CA ALA A 129 -32.04 -12.35 11.43
C ALA A 129 -31.16 -11.09 11.47
N LEU A 130 -31.81 -9.92 11.41
CA LEU A 130 -31.12 -8.63 11.41
C LEU A 130 -30.17 -8.45 12.60
N ALA A 131 -30.62 -8.82 13.80
CA ALA A 131 -29.79 -8.69 15.01
C ALA A 131 -28.50 -9.53 14.97
N ALA A 132 -28.57 -10.74 14.40
CA ALA A 132 -27.40 -11.61 14.27
C ALA A 132 -26.43 -11.09 13.22
N GLY A 133 -26.93 -10.68 12.05
CA GLY A 133 -26.10 -10.11 10.99
C GLY A 133 -25.43 -8.80 11.38
N VAL A 134 -26.17 -7.92 12.07
CA VAL A 134 -25.61 -6.67 12.61
C VAL A 134 -24.59 -6.95 13.71
N ALA A 135 -24.80 -7.92 14.59
CA ALA A 135 -23.81 -8.28 15.61
C ALA A 135 -22.51 -8.79 14.98
N ALA A 136 -22.59 -9.62 13.92
CA ALA A 136 -21.43 -10.07 13.17
C ALA A 136 -20.66 -8.90 12.55
N ALA A 137 -21.37 -8.02 11.85
CA ALA A 137 -20.77 -6.87 11.18
C ALA A 137 -20.18 -5.86 12.18
N LEU A 138 -20.84 -5.61 13.32
CA LEU A 138 -20.37 -4.65 14.32
C LEU A 138 -19.10 -5.11 15.03
N MET A 139 -18.85 -6.41 15.15
CA MET A 139 -17.62 -6.93 15.74
C MET A 139 -16.37 -6.45 14.98
N VAL A 140 -16.46 -6.37 13.65
CA VAL A 140 -15.32 -6.05 12.79
C VAL A 140 -14.75 -4.65 13.07
N PRO A 141 -15.55 -3.56 13.09
CA PRO A 141 -15.06 -2.24 13.51
C PRO A 141 -14.35 -2.21 14.86
N PHE A 142 -14.77 -3.01 15.86
CA PHE A 142 -14.06 -3.09 17.13
C PHE A 142 -12.63 -3.64 16.96
N SER A 143 -12.47 -4.70 16.17
CA SER A 143 -11.15 -5.28 15.89
C SER A 143 -10.24 -4.32 15.12
N ILE A 144 -10.77 -3.64 14.10
CA ILE A 144 -10.02 -2.67 13.30
C ILE A 144 -9.66 -1.44 14.14
N THR A 145 -10.56 -0.94 14.97
CA THR A 145 -10.28 0.20 15.86
C THR A 145 -9.21 -0.15 16.88
N ALA A 146 -9.25 -1.36 17.46
CA ALA A 146 -8.20 -1.83 18.37
C ALA A 146 -6.84 -1.94 17.66
N LEU A 147 -6.82 -2.44 16.41
CA LEU A 147 -5.60 -2.53 15.61
C LEU A 147 -5.01 -1.14 15.33
N LEU A 148 -5.83 -0.21 14.86
CA LEU A 148 -5.40 1.17 14.60
C LEU A 148 -4.93 1.87 15.88
N GLY A 149 -5.57 1.58 17.01
CA GLY A 149 -5.12 2.04 18.33
C GLY A 149 -3.73 1.52 18.69
N ILE A 150 -3.48 0.22 18.51
CA ILE A 150 -2.16 -0.38 18.74
C ILE A 150 -1.12 0.21 17.79
N MET A 151 -1.44 0.34 16.50
CA MET A 151 -0.55 0.97 15.52
C MET A 151 -0.19 2.39 15.93
N TYR A 152 -1.16 3.19 16.38
CA TYR A 152 -0.93 4.54 16.88
C TYR A 152 0.02 4.54 18.10
N THR A 153 -0.19 3.65 19.07
CA THR A 153 0.68 3.57 20.25
C THR A 153 2.12 3.11 19.93
N LEU A 154 2.30 2.28 18.90
CA LEU A 154 3.60 1.82 18.43
C LEU A 154 4.26 2.79 17.44
N GLY A 155 3.57 3.88 17.07
CA GLY A 155 4.04 4.84 16.07
C GLY A 155 4.07 4.29 14.64
N TRP A 156 3.37 3.18 14.38
CA TRP A 156 3.28 2.57 13.06
C TRP A 156 2.30 3.36 12.18
N LYS A 157 2.68 3.53 10.91
CA LYS A 157 1.87 4.21 9.91
C LYS A 157 1.33 3.21 8.90
N LEU A 158 0.17 3.53 8.35
CA LEU A 158 -0.32 2.82 7.17
C LEU A 158 0.59 3.15 5.97
N ASP A 159 1.00 2.12 5.26
CA ASP A 159 1.79 2.17 4.03
C ASP A 159 1.10 1.34 2.93
N PHE A 160 1.65 1.38 1.72
CA PHE A 160 1.05 0.73 0.55
C PHE A 160 0.93 -0.80 0.67
N PHE A 161 1.73 -1.43 1.52
CA PHE A 161 1.69 -2.87 1.74
C PHE A 161 0.72 -3.21 2.87
N ASN A 162 0.86 -2.57 4.03
CA ASN A 162 0.09 -2.95 5.21
C ASN A 162 -1.40 -2.54 5.14
N VAL A 163 -1.76 -1.59 4.27
CA VAL A 163 -3.17 -1.22 4.05
C VAL A 163 -4.01 -2.38 3.52
N ILE A 164 -3.38 -3.32 2.79
CA ILE A 164 -4.02 -4.52 2.25
C ILE A 164 -4.49 -5.46 3.37
N ALA A 165 -3.90 -5.37 4.57
CA ALA A 165 -4.35 -6.16 5.72
C ALA A 165 -5.77 -5.79 6.16
N LEU A 166 -6.19 -4.53 6.01
CA LEU A 166 -7.49 -4.07 6.50
C LEU A 166 -8.68 -4.82 5.89
N PRO A 167 -8.85 -4.91 4.55
CA PRO A 167 -9.95 -5.68 3.95
C PRO A 167 -9.86 -7.17 4.25
N LEU A 168 -8.65 -7.73 4.36
CA LEU A 168 -8.45 -9.14 4.74
C LEU A 168 -8.99 -9.41 6.15
N LEU A 169 -8.66 -8.55 7.11
CA LEU A 169 -9.12 -8.66 8.49
C LEU A 169 -10.63 -8.47 8.62
N VAL A 170 -11.22 -7.59 7.80
CA VAL A 170 -12.68 -7.43 7.74
C VAL A 170 -13.37 -8.75 7.39
N GLY A 171 -12.90 -9.43 6.33
CA GLY A 171 -13.46 -10.73 5.94
C GLY A 171 -13.23 -11.83 6.97
N MET A 172 -12.03 -11.93 7.53
CA MET A 172 -11.71 -12.93 8.57
C MET A 172 -12.54 -12.72 9.86
N GLY A 173 -12.76 -11.46 10.23
CA GLY A 173 -13.60 -11.11 11.38
C GLY A 173 -15.04 -11.51 11.17
N GLU A 174 -15.58 -11.22 9.99
CA GLU A 174 -16.94 -11.66 9.68
C GLU A 174 -17.07 -13.18 9.69
N ASP A 175 -16.17 -13.92 9.02
CA ASP A 175 -16.20 -15.39 8.97
C ASP A 175 -16.17 -16.02 10.38
N SER A 176 -15.31 -15.51 11.25
CA SER A 176 -15.26 -15.93 12.65
C SER A 176 -16.59 -15.69 13.37
N ALA A 177 -17.24 -14.55 13.10
CA ALA A 177 -18.52 -14.23 13.69
C ALA A 177 -19.66 -15.11 13.16
N LEU A 178 -19.68 -15.39 11.86
CA LEU A 178 -20.65 -16.29 11.24
C LEU A 178 -20.56 -17.70 11.86
N HIS A 179 -19.35 -18.23 12.07
CA HIS A 179 -19.16 -19.54 12.69
C HIS A 179 -19.74 -19.62 14.12
N VAL A 180 -19.46 -18.62 14.96
CA VAL A 180 -20.00 -18.56 16.33
C VAL A 180 -21.53 -18.43 16.31
N ILE A 181 -22.07 -17.57 15.46
CA ILE A 181 -23.52 -17.36 15.35
C ILE A 181 -24.22 -18.61 14.84
N ALA A 182 -23.66 -19.28 13.83
CA ALA A 182 -24.21 -20.52 13.30
C ALA A 182 -24.32 -21.57 14.43
N ARG A 183 -23.25 -21.77 15.19
CA ARG A 183 -23.29 -22.71 16.32
C ARG A 183 -24.26 -22.30 17.41
N TYR A 184 -24.33 -21.00 17.72
CA TYR A 184 -25.29 -20.49 18.69
C TYR A 184 -26.75 -20.78 18.30
N ARG A 185 -27.06 -20.74 16.99
CA ARG A 185 -28.40 -21.08 16.50
C ARG A 185 -28.70 -22.57 16.56
N GLU A 186 -27.70 -23.42 16.36
CA GLU A 186 -27.84 -24.89 16.49
C GLU A 186 -28.09 -25.30 17.94
N GLU A 187 -27.34 -24.73 18.89
CA GLU A 187 -27.46 -25.08 20.30
C GLU A 187 -28.70 -24.47 20.98
N GLY A 188 -29.18 -23.35 20.46
CA GLY A 188 -30.37 -22.66 20.96
C GLY A 188 -30.06 -21.56 21.98
N ARG A 189 -31.09 -20.71 22.21
CA ARG A 189 -30.97 -19.50 23.03
C ARG A 189 -30.49 -19.81 24.45
N GLY A 190 -29.59 -18.97 24.95
CA GLY A 190 -29.03 -19.09 26.30
C GLY A 190 -27.86 -20.07 26.43
N ARG A 191 -27.44 -20.73 25.34
CA ARG A 191 -26.26 -21.61 25.31
C ARG A 191 -25.04 -20.99 24.65
N LEU A 192 -24.97 -19.67 24.57
CA LEU A 192 -23.88 -18.94 23.90
C LEU A 192 -22.48 -19.31 24.43
N GLY A 193 -22.36 -19.56 25.74
CA GLY A 193 -21.09 -20.01 26.32
C GLY A 193 -20.64 -21.39 25.84
N LEU A 194 -21.58 -22.29 25.55
CA LEU A 194 -21.28 -23.61 24.99
C LEU A 194 -20.89 -23.46 23.51
N ALA A 195 -21.64 -22.66 22.74
CA ALA A 195 -21.33 -22.37 21.34
C ALA A 195 -19.92 -21.78 21.16
N VAL A 196 -19.54 -20.82 22.01
CA VAL A 196 -18.20 -20.22 22.02
C VAL A 196 -17.15 -21.24 22.46
N ARG A 197 -17.44 -22.13 23.41
CA ARG A 197 -16.49 -23.17 23.85
C ARG A 197 -16.21 -24.19 22.74
N GLU A 198 -17.24 -24.57 21.99
CA GLU A 198 -17.12 -25.56 20.91
C GLU A 198 -16.51 -24.97 19.64
N THR A 199 -16.85 -23.73 19.28
CA THR A 199 -16.27 -23.06 18.10
C THR A 199 -14.94 -22.37 18.37
N GLY A 200 -14.69 -21.92 19.60
CA GLY A 200 -13.51 -21.13 19.96
C GLY A 200 -12.20 -21.88 19.70
N GLY A 201 -12.17 -23.20 19.90
CA GLY A 201 -11.01 -24.02 19.56
C GLY A 201 -10.72 -24.05 18.05
N ALA A 202 -11.76 -24.16 17.22
CA ALA A 202 -11.62 -24.11 15.76
C ALA A 202 -11.17 -22.73 15.29
N ILE A 203 -11.78 -21.65 15.80
CA ILE A 203 -11.41 -20.27 15.46
C ILE A 203 -9.98 -19.98 15.91
N PHE A 204 -9.57 -20.46 17.09
CA PHE A 204 -8.19 -20.32 17.55
C PHE A 204 -7.20 -21.01 16.61
N MET A 205 -7.49 -22.22 16.14
CA MET A 205 -6.63 -22.94 15.20
C MET A 205 -6.55 -22.22 13.84
N THR A 206 -7.65 -21.69 13.33
CA THR A 206 -7.67 -20.89 12.09
C THR A 206 -6.84 -19.60 12.26
N ALA A 207 -7.01 -18.90 13.38
CA ALA A 207 -6.22 -17.72 13.69
C ALA A 207 -4.73 -18.07 13.83
N TRP A 208 -4.40 -19.17 14.51
CA TRP A 208 -3.02 -19.60 14.73
C TRP A 208 -2.30 -19.96 13.43
N THR A 209 -2.95 -20.74 12.56
CA THR A 209 -2.38 -21.09 11.25
C THR A 209 -2.17 -19.85 10.37
N THR A 210 -3.08 -18.89 10.44
CA THR A 210 -2.97 -17.60 9.71
C THR A 210 -1.87 -16.71 10.28
N ILE A 211 -1.73 -16.65 11.61
CA ILE A 211 -0.61 -15.97 12.29
C ILE A 211 0.71 -16.60 11.90
N CYS A 212 0.82 -17.93 11.83
CA CYS A 212 2.02 -18.60 11.35
C CYS A 212 2.31 -18.26 9.87
N GLY A 213 1.28 -18.19 9.02
CA GLY A 213 1.40 -17.81 7.62
C GLY A 213 1.95 -16.39 7.44
N PHE A 214 1.34 -15.40 8.08
CA PHE A 214 1.86 -14.02 8.05
C PHE A 214 3.20 -13.90 8.80
N GLY A 215 3.38 -14.65 9.88
CA GLY A 215 4.62 -14.70 10.65
C GLY A 215 5.81 -15.18 9.81
N ALA A 216 5.61 -16.12 8.89
CA ALA A 216 6.66 -16.55 7.96
C ALA A 216 7.15 -15.40 7.05
N ILE A 217 6.28 -14.46 6.69
CA ILE A 217 6.61 -13.28 5.87
C ILE A 217 7.55 -12.32 6.63
N LEU A 218 7.58 -12.34 7.97
CA LEU A 218 8.51 -11.53 8.76
C LEU A 218 9.99 -11.83 8.44
N SER A 219 10.29 -13.06 8.00
CA SER A 219 11.63 -13.47 7.57
C SER A 219 12.06 -12.87 6.23
N ALA A 220 11.17 -12.19 5.50
CA ALA A 220 11.50 -11.58 4.22
C ALA A 220 12.40 -10.36 4.40
N ASN A 221 13.43 -10.21 3.56
CA ASN A 221 14.29 -9.02 3.50
C ASN A 221 13.63 -7.84 2.76
N HIS A 222 12.37 -7.55 3.06
CA HIS A 222 11.62 -6.46 2.45
C HIS A 222 10.75 -5.75 3.50
N ARG A 223 11.07 -4.48 3.80
CA ARG A 223 10.41 -3.71 4.87
C ARG A 223 8.90 -3.59 4.70
N GLY A 224 8.41 -3.42 3.48
CA GLY A 224 6.97 -3.37 3.19
C GLY A 224 6.26 -4.70 3.50
N LEU A 225 6.92 -5.84 3.25
CA LEU A 225 6.35 -7.16 3.55
C LEU A 225 6.35 -7.42 5.06
N GLN A 226 7.41 -7.01 5.75
CA GLN A 226 7.46 -7.08 7.21
C GLN A 226 6.39 -6.20 7.87
N SER A 227 6.16 -4.99 7.35
CA SER A 227 5.10 -4.09 7.82
C SER A 227 3.71 -4.73 7.69
N LEU A 228 3.39 -5.28 6.50
CA LEU A 228 2.17 -6.04 6.26
C LEU A 228 2.05 -7.22 7.23
N ALA A 229 3.11 -8.02 7.38
CA ALA A 229 3.11 -9.20 8.24
C ALA A 229 2.82 -8.85 9.70
N TRP A 230 3.47 -7.82 10.25
CA TRP A 230 3.24 -7.36 11.62
C TRP A 230 1.81 -6.91 11.85
N VAL A 231 1.27 -6.07 10.95
CA VAL A 231 -0.11 -5.58 11.04
C VAL A 231 -1.10 -6.73 10.94
N SER A 232 -0.88 -7.68 10.03
CA SER A 232 -1.74 -8.85 9.87
C SER A 232 -1.69 -9.80 11.06
N VAL A 233 -0.52 -10.10 11.64
CA VAL A 233 -0.39 -10.96 12.82
C VAL A 233 -1.17 -10.39 14.01
N ILE A 234 -0.96 -9.10 14.30
CA ILE A 234 -1.68 -8.42 15.39
C ILE A 234 -3.18 -8.34 15.07
N GLY A 235 -3.52 -8.00 13.83
CA GLY A 235 -4.91 -7.91 13.38
C GLY A 235 -5.67 -9.22 13.53
N VAL A 236 -5.09 -10.35 13.13
CA VAL A 236 -5.71 -11.68 13.25
C VAL A 236 -5.89 -12.05 14.72
N ALA A 237 -4.90 -11.78 15.57
CA ALA A 237 -5.03 -11.99 17.00
C ALA A 237 -6.18 -11.16 17.60
N LEU A 238 -6.32 -9.90 17.21
CA LEU A 238 -7.42 -9.04 17.65
C LEU A 238 -8.78 -9.51 17.14
N VAL A 239 -8.86 -9.93 15.88
CA VAL A 239 -10.06 -10.54 15.31
C VAL A 239 -10.52 -11.72 16.17
N PHE A 240 -9.60 -12.65 16.50
CA PHE A 240 -9.89 -13.77 17.39
C PHE A 240 -10.40 -13.31 18.77
N VAL A 241 -9.70 -12.36 19.40
CA VAL A 241 -10.10 -11.82 20.71
C VAL A 241 -11.50 -11.20 20.65
N THR A 242 -11.80 -10.42 19.61
CA THR A 242 -13.13 -9.82 19.44
C THR A 242 -14.22 -10.85 19.12
N ALA A 243 -13.91 -11.92 18.40
CA ALA A 243 -14.84 -13.02 18.13
C ALA A 243 -15.24 -13.79 19.38
N VAL A 244 -14.31 -13.97 20.34
CA VAL A 244 -14.58 -14.69 21.58
C VAL A 244 -15.17 -13.79 22.68
N LEU A 245 -14.85 -12.49 22.68
CA LEU A 245 -15.27 -11.57 23.73
C LEU A 245 -16.37 -10.59 23.30
N VAL A 246 -16.14 -9.84 22.22
CA VAL A 246 -17.03 -8.75 21.79
C VAL A 246 -18.30 -9.30 21.16
N LEU A 247 -18.19 -10.30 20.29
CA LEU A 247 -19.36 -10.86 19.62
C LEU A 247 -20.36 -11.48 20.60
N PRO A 248 -19.96 -12.31 21.58
CA PRO A 248 -20.92 -12.82 22.56
C PRO A 248 -21.58 -11.71 23.37
N ALA A 249 -20.82 -10.67 23.73
CA ALA A 249 -21.37 -9.50 24.40
C ALA A 249 -22.41 -8.78 23.54
N LEU A 250 -22.15 -8.57 22.24
CA LEU A 250 -23.10 -7.98 21.30
C LEU A 250 -24.38 -8.83 21.18
N ILE A 251 -24.26 -10.16 21.10
CA ILE A 251 -25.41 -11.07 21.06
C ILE A 251 -26.25 -10.94 22.35
N ILE A 252 -25.63 -11.00 23.53
CA ILE A 252 -26.32 -10.87 24.83
C ILE A 252 -27.06 -9.53 24.92
N VAL A 253 -26.40 -8.44 24.53
CA VAL A 253 -26.99 -7.10 24.53
C VAL A 253 -28.19 -7.04 23.57
N SER A 254 -28.06 -7.58 22.36
CA SER A 254 -29.15 -7.62 21.37
C SER A 254 -30.38 -8.39 21.89
N GLU A 255 -30.17 -9.50 22.59
CA GLU A 255 -31.26 -10.28 23.18
C GLU A 255 -31.95 -9.55 24.34
N ARG A 256 -31.18 -8.80 25.14
CA ARG A 256 -31.74 -7.98 26.23
C ARG A 256 -32.62 -6.86 25.69
N PHE A 257 -32.22 -6.21 24.60
CA PHE A 257 -33.03 -5.17 23.95
C PHE A 257 -34.33 -5.74 23.36
N ARG A 258 -34.27 -6.94 22.79
CA ARG A 258 -35.46 -7.61 22.23
C ARG A 258 -36.47 -8.10 23.28
N LYS A 259 -36.04 -8.28 24.54
CA LYS A 259 -36.91 -8.69 25.66
C LYS A 259 -37.61 -7.53 26.38
N ARG A 260 -37.33 -6.26 26.06
CA ARG A 260 -38.12 -5.12 26.59
C ARG A 260 -39.46 -5.05 25.83
N PRO A 261 -40.63 -5.16 26.51
CA PRO A 261 -41.90 -4.84 25.86
C PRO A 261 -41.90 -3.35 25.46
N PRO A 262 -42.60 -2.95 24.38
CA PRO A 262 -42.84 -1.54 24.13
C PRO A 262 -43.52 -0.94 25.36
N ALA A 263 -42.99 0.19 25.85
CA ALA A 263 -43.63 0.97 26.89
C ALA A 263 -45.04 1.31 26.39
N GLN A 264 -46.07 0.75 27.04
CA GLN A 264 -47.46 1.11 26.74
C GLN A 264 -47.67 2.57 27.17
N PRO A 265 -48.32 3.40 26.33
CA PRO A 265 -48.73 4.76 26.70
C PRO A 265 -49.83 4.77 27.75
#